data_AF-A0A6P0Z5D8-F1
#
_entry.id   AF-A0A6P0Z5D8-F1
#
_cell.length_a   1.000
_cell.length_b   1.000
_cell.length_c   1.000
_cell.angle_alpha   90.00
_cell.angle_beta   90.00
_cell.angle_gamma   90.00
#
_symmetry.space_group_name_H-M   'P 1'
#
loop_
_entity.id
_entity.type
_entity.pdbx_description
1 polymer ?
#
loop_
_entity_poly.entity_id
_entity_poly.type
_entity_poly.pdbx_seq_one_letter_code
_entity_poly.pdbx_strand_id
1 'polypeptide(L)'
;MNHSDPEHPTPDDASSSEPPSSEFSTPDTPASETPEPPSSEFSAPDTPAPEVPEEHQFQPLGRSRLLKSPKTWFLLVVAIALSVVGGQTWSASRTFNRGETAYHAGDCNTALTQFNRLLASNIPMDMDDWADRALARTEECQRYQTAVDASTRDTPATALLAAHEFLDRYPASAVASQLRQTITDQTSSTFSTDLATKLATVEVCDRLEPITTQQLWSNPDTQYPLMLQACGHTYSEAQNFDSAISLYTTFVDQYPDHDQMNAVEVAMAQTMIDQANTENPGEIPPPPLSGYTGDESTVVIIRNDSPEAMRIVLSGTDPQFQDLAPCEDSTKD
;
A
#
# COMPACT_ATOMS: atom_id res chain seq x y z
N MET A 1 -23.80 47.81 -18.02
CA MET A 1 -23.94 46.57 -18.81
C MET A 1 -22.99 46.69 -19.99
N ASN A 2 -21.76 46.21 -19.81
CA ASN A 2 -20.76 46.11 -20.87
C ASN A 2 -20.02 44.80 -20.58
N HIS A 3 -20.39 43.74 -21.29
CA HIS A 3 -19.67 42.46 -21.26
C HIS A 3 -18.51 42.57 -22.25
N SER A 4 -17.30 42.41 -21.74
CA SER A 4 -16.10 42.19 -22.55
C SER A 4 -15.78 40.72 -22.44
N ASP A 5 -15.79 40.02 -23.58
CA ASP A 5 -15.35 38.63 -23.72
C ASP A 5 -13.84 38.52 -23.51
N PRO A 6 -13.32 37.46 -22.88
CA PRO A 6 -11.89 37.20 -22.84
C PRO A 6 -11.44 36.36 -24.05
N GLU A 7 -10.38 36.83 -24.71
CA GLU A 7 -9.64 36.15 -25.77
C GLU A 7 -8.96 34.87 -25.26
N HIS A 8 -9.05 33.79 -26.05
CA HIS A 8 -8.31 32.56 -25.83
C HIS A 8 -6.84 32.71 -26.26
N PRO A 9 -5.85 32.27 -25.47
CA PRO A 9 -4.47 32.12 -25.92
C PRO A 9 -4.26 30.81 -26.70
N THR A 10 -3.53 30.91 -27.81
CA THR A 10 -3.00 29.79 -28.60
C THR A 10 -1.74 29.19 -27.95
N PRO A 11 -1.50 27.87 -28.05
CA PRO A 11 -0.28 27.26 -27.58
C PRO A 11 0.77 27.23 -28.70
N ASP A 12 1.82 28.05 -28.57
CA ASP A 12 3.02 27.98 -29.41
C ASP A 12 4.14 27.20 -28.69
N ASP A 13 4.81 26.37 -29.49
CA ASP A 13 6.20 25.89 -29.38
C ASP A 13 6.61 24.94 -28.24
N ALA A 14 6.32 23.65 -28.49
CA ALA A 14 7.06 22.53 -27.90
C ALA A 14 8.47 22.43 -28.52
N SER A 15 9.45 23.06 -27.89
CA SER A 15 10.88 22.89 -28.20
C SER A 15 11.37 21.53 -27.71
N SER A 16 11.54 20.59 -28.65
CA SER A 16 12.19 19.30 -28.43
C SER A 16 13.64 19.48 -27.99
N SER A 17 13.97 19.00 -26.80
CA SER A 17 15.35 18.82 -26.34
C SER A 17 15.61 17.33 -26.18
N GLU A 18 16.42 16.77 -27.08
CA GLU A 18 16.96 15.41 -26.96
C GLU A 18 17.85 15.30 -25.72
N PRO A 19 17.74 14.24 -24.90
CA PRO A 19 18.72 13.96 -23.87
C PRO A 19 19.93 13.20 -24.45
N PRO A 20 21.15 13.43 -23.91
CA PRO A 20 22.36 12.77 -24.36
C PRO A 20 22.38 11.29 -23.97
N SER A 21 22.87 10.48 -24.89
CA SER A 21 23.11 9.05 -24.75
C SER A 21 24.12 8.77 -23.62
N SER A 22 23.67 8.16 -22.54
CA SER A 22 24.56 7.63 -21.49
C SER A 22 25.02 6.22 -21.86
N GLU A 23 26.33 6.07 -22.06
CA GLU A 23 27.00 4.79 -22.22
C GLU A 23 26.90 3.99 -20.92
N PHE A 24 26.05 2.97 -20.94
CA PHE A 24 25.87 2.04 -19.83
C PHE A 24 27.03 1.02 -19.83
N SER A 25 28.01 1.24 -18.95
CA SER A 25 29.02 0.23 -18.63
C SER A 25 28.36 -0.91 -17.85
N THR A 26 28.31 -2.10 -18.44
CA THR A 26 27.85 -3.33 -17.79
C THR A 26 28.84 -3.75 -16.70
N PRO A 27 28.42 -3.98 -15.45
CA PRO A 27 29.27 -4.63 -14.45
C PRO A 27 29.39 -6.12 -14.76
N ASP A 28 30.61 -6.63 -14.68
CA ASP A 28 30.94 -8.05 -14.74
C ASP A 28 30.07 -8.85 -13.76
N THR A 29 29.32 -9.81 -14.31
CA THR A 29 28.52 -10.78 -13.57
C THR A 29 29.46 -11.82 -12.94
N PRO A 30 29.60 -11.91 -11.61
CA PRO A 30 30.31 -13.02 -11.00
C PRO A 30 29.52 -14.32 -11.21
N ALA A 31 30.26 -15.36 -11.57
CA ALA A 31 29.74 -16.68 -11.90
C ALA A 31 28.83 -17.24 -10.77
N SER A 32 27.63 -17.66 -11.18
CA SER A 32 26.66 -18.34 -10.35
C SER A 32 27.21 -19.68 -9.88
N GLU A 33 27.68 -19.76 -8.64
CA GLU A 33 27.87 -21.04 -7.96
C GLU A 33 26.49 -21.68 -7.77
N THR A 34 26.31 -22.84 -8.40
CA THR A 34 25.11 -23.67 -8.28
C THR A 34 25.19 -24.42 -6.94
N PRO A 35 24.25 -24.22 -5.99
CA PRO A 35 24.24 -25.00 -4.77
C PRO A 35 23.83 -26.44 -5.11
N GLU A 36 24.69 -27.40 -4.76
CA GLU A 36 24.34 -28.83 -4.75
C GLU A 36 23.11 -29.05 -3.86
N PRO A 37 22.09 -29.81 -4.32
CA PRO A 37 20.95 -30.15 -3.49
C PRO A 37 21.37 -31.12 -2.37
N PRO A 38 20.88 -30.95 -1.13
CA PRO A 38 21.14 -31.91 -0.07
C PRO A 38 20.45 -33.24 -0.41
N SER A 39 21.26 -34.29 -0.53
CA SER A 39 20.83 -35.68 -0.58
C SER A 39 20.17 -36.06 0.75
N SER A 40 18.85 -35.97 0.80
CA SER A 40 18.03 -36.52 1.89
C SER A 40 17.77 -38.00 1.64
N GLU A 41 18.51 -38.85 2.35
CA GLU A 41 18.15 -40.25 2.56
C GLU A 41 16.84 -40.32 3.34
N PHE A 42 15.73 -40.45 2.62
CA PHE A 42 14.43 -40.77 3.21
C PHE A 42 14.29 -42.29 3.30
N SER A 43 14.59 -42.85 4.47
CA SER A 43 14.26 -44.24 4.80
C SER A 43 12.75 -44.42 4.77
N ALA A 44 12.25 -45.17 3.79
CA ALA A 44 10.85 -45.57 3.70
C ALA A 44 10.48 -46.47 4.89
N PRO A 45 9.33 -46.26 5.55
CA PRO A 45 8.80 -47.23 6.50
C PRO A 45 8.31 -48.48 5.75
N ASP A 46 8.82 -49.64 6.18
CA ASP A 46 8.36 -50.98 5.77
C ASP A 46 6.83 -51.07 5.92
N THR A 47 6.14 -50.97 4.78
CA THR A 47 4.71 -51.20 4.70
C THR A 47 4.51 -52.70 4.42
N PRO A 48 3.81 -53.45 5.28
CA PRO A 48 3.55 -54.86 5.04
C PRO A 48 2.76 -55.03 3.74
N ALA A 49 3.18 -56.00 2.92
CA ALA A 49 2.55 -56.34 1.66
C ALA A 49 1.04 -56.62 1.86
N PRO A 50 0.16 -56.05 1.02
CA PRO A 50 -1.26 -56.37 1.07
C PRO A 50 -1.47 -57.85 0.72
N GLU A 51 -2.19 -58.55 1.58
CA GLU A 51 -2.70 -59.90 1.32
C GLU A 51 -3.44 -59.92 -0.02
N VAL A 52 -3.03 -60.85 -0.89
CA VAL A 52 -3.67 -61.13 -2.18
C VAL A 52 -5.10 -61.60 -1.89
N PRO A 53 -6.14 -60.87 -2.33
CA PRO A 53 -7.51 -61.33 -2.17
C PRO A 53 -7.74 -62.60 -2.99
N GLU A 54 -8.37 -63.59 -2.38
CA GLU A 54 -8.82 -64.83 -3.03
C GLU A 54 -9.53 -64.52 -4.36
N GLU A 55 -9.12 -65.27 -5.39
CA GLU A 55 -9.69 -65.31 -6.72
C GLU A 55 -11.15 -65.79 -6.63
N HIS A 56 -12.08 -64.87 -6.39
CA HIS A 56 -13.51 -65.15 -6.48
C HIS A 56 -13.86 -65.50 -7.93
N GLN A 57 -14.07 -66.79 -8.15
CA GLN A 57 -14.59 -67.36 -9.39
C GLN A 57 -15.84 -66.59 -9.84
N PHE A 58 -15.68 -65.82 -10.91
CA PHE A 58 -16.77 -65.17 -11.62
C PHE A 58 -17.75 -66.24 -12.12
N GLN A 59 -18.89 -66.38 -11.43
CA GLN A 59 -20.01 -67.12 -12.00
C GLN A 59 -20.55 -66.36 -13.21
N PRO A 60 -20.71 -67.00 -14.38
CA PRO A 60 -21.28 -66.36 -15.56
C PRO A 60 -22.75 -66.04 -15.26
N LEU A 61 -23.04 -64.76 -15.02
CA LEU A 61 -24.41 -64.27 -14.94
C LEU A 61 -25.13 -64.64 -16.23
N GLY A 62 -26.13 -65.52 -16.10
CA GLY A 62 -26.98 -65.97 -17.18
C GLY A 62 -27.55 -64.77 -17.95
N ARG A 63 -27.49 -64.84 -19.28
CA ARG A 63 -28.07 -63.88 -20.24
C ARG A 63 -29.48 -63.47 -19.81
N SER A 64 -29.59 -62.37 -19.08
CA SER A 64 -30.84 -61.82 -18.61
C SER A 64 -31.59 -61.23 -19.81
N ARG A 65 -32.69 -61.88 -20.19
CA ARG A 65 -33.66 -61.42 -21.21
C ARG A 65 -34.50 -60.24 -20.68
N LEU A 66 -33.89 -59.22 -20.09
CA LEU A 66 -34.61 -58.21 -19.29
C LEU A 66 -34.81 -56.83 -19.93
N LEU A 67 -34.38 -56.60 -21.17
CA LEU A 67 -34.63 -55.33 -21.87
C LEU A 67 -35.25 -55.56 -23.25
N LYS A 68 -36.55 -55.89 -23.29
CA LYS A 68 -37.36 -55.81 -24.52
C LYS A 68 -38.36 -54.65 -24.52
N SER A 69 -38.43 -53.87 -23.44
CA SER A 69 -39.32 -52.72 -23.34
C SER A 69 -38.54 -51.43 -23.64
N PRO A 70 -38.87 -50.65 -24.67
CA PRO A 70 -38.24 -49.35 -24.92
C PRO A 70 -38.41 -48.38 -23.73
N LYS A 71 -39.43 -48.59 -22.87
CA LYS A 71 -39.66 -47.78 -21.68
C LYS A 71 -38.62 -48.01 -20.58
N THR A 72 -38.13 -49.25 -20.39
CA THR A 72 -37.13 -49.53 -19.36
C THR A 72 -35.75 -48.99 -19.73
N TRP A 73 -35.41 -48.99 -21.02
CA TRP A 73 -34.18 -48.35 -21.51
C TRP A 73 -34.22 -46.82 -21.32
N PHE A 74 -35.34 -46.17 -21.66
CA PHE A 74 -35.49 -44.72 -21.46
C PHE A 74 -35.35 -44.31 -19.99
N LEU A 75 -36.01 -45.02 -19.06
CA LEU A 75 -35.89 -44.74 -17.63
C LEU A 75 -34.46 -44.90 -17.11
N LEU A 76 -33.73 -45.90 -17.61
CA LEU A 76 -32.33 -46.12 -17.23
C LEU A 76 -31.43 -45.00 -17.76
N VAL A 77 -31.62 -44.54 -19.00
CA VAL A 77 -30.87 -43.40 -19.56
C VAL A 77 -31.15 -42.12 -18.77
N VAL A 78 -32.40 -41.85 -18.42
CA VAL A 78 -32.78 -40.69 -17.59
C VAL A 78 -32.15 -40.77 -16.19
N ALA A 79 -32.19 -41.93 -15.54
CA ALA A 79 -31.58 -42.11 -14.21
C ALA A 79 -30.05 -41.91 -14.23
N ILE A 80 -29.37 -42.40 -15.27
CA ILE A 80 -27.93 -42.18 -15.47
C ILE A 80 -27.67 -40.68 -15.69
N ALA A 81 -28.43 -40.02 -16.57
CA ALA A 81 -28.28 -38.58 -16.82
C ALA A 81 -28.44 -37.76 -15.54
N LEU A 82 -29.47 -38.04 -14.73
CA LEU A 82 -29.70 -37.36 -13.44
C LEU A 82 -28.57 -37.62 -12.43
N SER A 83 -28.01 -38.83 -12.41
CA SER A 83 -26.90 -39.16 -11.52
C SER A 83 -25.61 -38.46 -11.93
N VAL A 84 -25.35 -38.32 -13.23
CA VAL A 84 -24.21 -37.55 -13.75
C VAL A 84 -24.37 -36.07 -13.43
N VAL A 85 -25.54 -35.47 -13.70
CA VAL A 85 -25.81 -34.05 -13.37
C VAL A 85 -25.73 -33.81 -11.86
N GLY A 86 -26.35 -34.67 -11.04
CA GLY A 86 -26.29 -34.56 -9.58
C GLY A 86 -24.88 -34.73 -9.01
N GLY A 87 -24.07 -35.61 -9.59
CA GLY A 87 -22.66 -35.77 -9.21
C GLY A 87 -21.81 -34.53 -9.56
N GLN A 88 -22.05 -33.94 -10.74
CA GLN A 88 -21.37 -32.73 -11.18
C GLN A 88 -21.71 -31.53 -10.30
N THR A 89 -23.00 -31.30 -10.01
CA THR A 89 -23.45 -30.20 -9.15
C THR A 89 -22.93 -30.35 -7.72
N TRP A 90 -22.96 -31.55 -7.16
CA TRP A 90 -22.39 -31.82 -5.83
C TRP A 90 -20.88 -31.56 -5.78
N SER A 91 -20.13 -32.00 -6.80
CA SER A 91 -18.69 -31.75 -6.90
C SER A 91 -18.37 -30.26 -7.05
N ALA A 92 -19.12 -29.54 -7.88
CA ALA A 92 -19.00 -28.09 -8.06
C ALA A 92 -19.25 -27.36 -6.74
N SER A 93 -20.33 -27.71 -6.03
CA SER A 93 -20.66 -27.14 -4.72
C SER A 93 -19.56 -27.35 -3.69
N ARG A 94 -19.02 -28.58 -3.61
CA ARG A 94 -17.92 -28.89 -2.70
C ARG A 94 -16.65 -28.09 -3.04
N THR A 95 -16.37 -27.91 -4.34
CA THR A 95 -15.22 -27.14 -4.82
C THR A 95 -15.39 -25.65 -4.47
N PHE A 96 -16.56 -25.07 -4.75
CA PHE A 96 -16.89 -23.70 -4.39
C PHE A 96 -16.80 -23.45 -2.87
N ASN A 97 -17.43 -24.30 -2.05
CA ASN A 97 -17.41 -24.16 -0.59
C ASN A 97 -16.00 -24.27 -0.01
N ARG A 98 -15.12 -25.11 -0.58
CA ARG A 98 -13.71 -25.17 -0.19
C ARG A 98 -12.97 -23.89 -0.57
N GLY A 99 -13.25 -23.34 -1.76
CA GLY A 99 -12.71 -22.05 -2.21
C GLY A 99 -13.12 -20.92 -1.27
N GLU A 100 -14.41 -20.80 -0.95
CA GLU A 100 -14.92 -19.80 -0.01
C GLU A 100 -14.31 -19.97 1.39
N THR A 101 -14.20 -21.19 1.90
CA THR A 101 -13.58 -21.45 3.21
C THR A 101 -12.12 -20.98 3.23
N ALA A 102 -11.35 -21.30 2.18
CA ALA A 102 -9.96 -20.87 2.06
C ALA A 102 -9.84 -19.34 1.90
N TYR A 103 -10.72 -18.73 1.11
CA TYR A 103 -10.80 -17.27 0.94
C TYR A 103 -11.08 -16.58 2.28
N HIS A 104 -12.09 -17.01 3.04
CA HIS A 104 -12.35 -16.46 4.37
C HIS A 104 -11.21 -16.68 5.38
N ALA A 105 -10.40 -17.73 5.18
CA ALA A 105 -9.22 -17.99 6.00
C ALA A 105 -7.98 -17.17 5.57
N GLY A 106 -8.05 -16.39 4.49
CA GLY A 106 -6.89 -15.69 3.92
C GLY A 106 -5.94 -16.58 3.11
N ASP A 107 -6.26 -17.87 2.92
CA ASP A 107 -5.49 -18.80 2.10
C ASP A 107 -5.86 -18.65 0.61
N CYS A 108 -5.39 -17.55 0.03
CA CYS A 108 -5.67 -17.21 -1.36
C CYS A 108 -5.11 -18.23 -2.36
N ASN A 109 -4.02 -18.93 -2.03
CA ASN A 109 -3.44 -19.97 -2.89
C ASN A 109 -4.39 -21.16 -3.06
N THR A 110 -4.92 -21.66 -1.94
CA THR A 110 -5.93 -22.73 -1.96
C THR A 110 -7.23 -22.24 -2.60
N ALA A 111 -7.68 -21.04 -2.27
CA ALA A 111 -8.90 -20.46 -2.82
C ALA A 111 -8.86 -20.37 -4.35
N LEU A 112 -7.80 -19.78 -4.91
CA LEU A 112 -7.58 -19.66 -6.36
C LEU A 112 -7.57 -21.03 -7.04
N THR A 113 -6.91 -22.02 -6.43
CA THR A 113 -6.89 -23.39 -6.97
C THR A 113 -8.30 -23.99 -7.07
N GLN A 114 -9.14 -23.81 -6.05
CA GLN A 114 -10.51 -24.32 -6.07
C GLN A 114 -11.41 -23.53 -7.05
N PHE A 115 -11.32 -22.20 -7.06
CA PHE A 115 -12.13 -21.36 -7.95
C PHE A 115 -11.77 -21.58 -9.42
N ASN A 116 -10.49 -21.67 -9.78
CA ASN A 116 -10.06 -21.99 -11.14
C ASN A 116 -10.55 -23.37 -11.58
N ARG A 117 -10.55 -24.36 -10.68
CA ARG A 117 -11.11 -25.69 -10.97
C ARG A 117 -12.61 -25.63 -11.23
N LEU A 118 -13.34 -24.82 -10.46
CA LEU A 118 -14.77 -24.59 -10.66
C LEU A 118 -15.03 -23.93 -12.02
N LEU A 119 -14.32 -22.84 -12.33
CA LEU A 119 -14.45 -22.08 -13.59
C LEU A 119 -14.07 -22.90 -14.83
N ALA A 120 -13.13 -23.85 -14.70
CA ALA A 120 -12.77 -24.76 -15.78
C ALA A 120 -13.74 -25.95 -15.94
N SER A 121 -14.65 -26.16 -14.99
CA SER A 121 -15.64 -27.24 -15.05
C SER A 121 -16.84 -26.81 -15.90
N ASN A 122 -17.48 -27.76 -16.60
CA ASN A 122 -18.79 -27.51 -17.24
C ASN A 122 -19.87 -27.45 -16.16
N ILE A 123 -20.04 -26.27 -15.56
CA ILE A 123 -21.08 -26.01 -14.56
C ILE A 123 -22.42 -25.89 -15.28
N PRO A 124 -23.52 -26.47 -14.77
CA PRO A 124 -24.84 -26.25 -15.35
C PRO A 124 -25.25 -24.76 -15.25
N MET A 125 -26.06 -24.28 -16.21
CA MET A 125 -26.48 -22.86 -16.33
C MET A 125 -27.24 -22.31 -15.11
N ASP A 126 -27.72 -23.16 -14.19
CA ASP A 126 -28.42 -22.72 -12.99
C ASP A 126 -27.46 -22.30 -11.85
N MET A 127 -26.14 -22.37 -12.08
CA MET A 127 -25.10 -22.05 -11.11
C MET A 127 -24.24 -20.84 -11.50
N ASP A 128 -24.75 -19.97 -12.37
CA ASP A 128 -24.04 -18.76 -12.82
C ASP A 128 -23.60 -17.87 -11.64
N ASP A 129 -24.39 -17.81 -10.56
CA ASP A 129 -24.04 -17.10 -9.32
C ASP A 129 -22.71 -17.58 -8.71
N TRP A 130 -22.42 -18.88 -8.75
CA TRP A 130 -21.17 -19.42 -8.20
C TRP A 130 -19.97 -19.07 -9.08
N ALA A 131 -20.16 -19.09 -10.39
CA ALA A 131 -19.11 -18.72 -11.34
C ALA A 131 -18.76 -17.23 -11.19
N ASP A 132 -19.77 -16.35 -11.17
CA ASP A 132 -19.59 -14.91 -11.01
C ASP A 132 -18.90 -14.57 -9.69
N ARG A 133 -19.34 -15.19 -8.59
CA ARG A 133 -18.69 -15.02 -7.27
C ARG A 133 -17.26 -15.54 -7.27
N ALA A 134 -17.01 -16.73 -7.80
CA ALA A 134 -15.67 -17.31 -7.86
C ALA A 134 -14.72 -16.45 -8.70
N LEU A 135 -15.21 -15.86 -9.80
CA LEU A 135 -14.44 -14.93 -10.62
C LEU A 135 -14.08 -13.65 -9.85
N ALA A 136 -15.06 -13.02 -9.19
CA ALA A 136 -14.81 -11.85 -8.35
C ALA A 136 -13.80 -12.13 -7.23
N ARG A 137 -13.96 -13.27 -6.51
CA ARG A 137 -13.02 -13.68 -5.46
C ARG A 137 -11.63 -14.01 -6.00
N THR A 138 -11.52 -14.49 -7.23
CA THR A 138 -10.24 -14.75 -7.89
C THR A 138 -9.46 -13.44 -8.09
N GLU A 139 -10.12 -12.38 -8.56
CA GLU A 139 -9.47 -11.07 -8.71
C GLU A 139 -9.04 -10.51 -7.34
N GLU A 140 -9.92 -10.56 -6.33
CA GLU A 140 -9.59 -10.14 -4.97
C GLU A 140 -8.37 -10.91 -4.41
N CYS A 141 -8.36 -12.23 -4.52
CA CYS A 141 -7.24 -13.07 -4.08
C CYS A 141 -5.92 -12.70 -4.76
N GLN A 142 -5.93 -12.45 -6.08
CA GLN A 142 -4.72 -12.07 -6.82
C GLN A 142 -4.14 -10.73 -6.34
N ARG A 143 -5.01 -9.75 -6.07
CA ARG A 143 -4.57 -8.44 -5.55
C ARG A 143 -4.12 -8.53 -4.09
N TYR A 144 -4.81 -9.31 -3.27
CA TYR A 144 -4.36 -9.62 -1.90
C TYR A 144 -2.97 -10.25 -1.91
N GLN A 145 -2.72 -11.24 -2.78
CA GLN A 145 -1.41 -11.86 -2.92
C GLN A 145 -0.35 -10.87 -3.38
N THR A 146 -0.68 -9.96 -4.30
CA THR A 146 0.24 -8.90 -4.72
C THR A 146 0.66 -8.03 -3.53
N ALA A 147 -0.28 -7.67 -2.65
CA ALA A 147 0.01 -6.90 -1.44
C ALA A 147 0.85 -7.71 -0.42
N VAL A 148 0.53 -8.99 -0.21
CA VAL A 148 1.31 -9.86 0.69
C VAL A 148 2.72 -10.11 0.13
N ASP A 149 2.87 -10.39 -1.15
CA ASP A 149 4.17 -10.63 -1.79
C ASP A 149 5.04 -9.38 -1.75
N ALA A 150 4.46 -8.19 -1.91
CA ALA A 150 5.19 -6.92 -1.77
C ALA A 150 5.83 -6.77 -0.38
N SER A 151 5.22 -7.33 0.67
CA SER A 151 5.78 -7.33 2.03
C SER A 151 7.02 -8.21 2.20
N THR A 152 7.25 -9.17 1.30
CA THR A 152 8.40 -10.10 1.37
C THR A 152 9.65 -9.59 0.67
N ARG A 153 9.57 -8.50 -0.11
CA ARG A 153 10.64 -8.03 -1.01
C ARG A 153 11.53 -6.92 -0.42
N ASP A 154 11.62 -6.81 0.91
CA ASP A 154 12.38 -5.77 1.63
C ASP A 154 12.04 -4.31 1.25
N THR A 155 10.88 -4.07 0.63
CA THR A 155 10.38 -2.73 0.26
C THR A 155 9.12 -2.39 1.06
N PRO A 156 9.26 -1.88 2.29
CA PRO A 156 8.11 -1.68 3.19
C PRO A 156 7.11 -0.64 2.63
N ALA A 157 7.59 0.39 1.92
CA ALA A 157 6.73 1.39 1.28
C ALA A 157 5.80 0.77 0.22
N THR A 158 6.34 -0.08 -0.66
CA THR A 158 5.57 -0.79 -1.69
C THR A 158 4.52 -1.70 -1.08
N ALA A 159 4.86 -2.40 0.02
CA ALA A 159 3.94 -3.27 0.73
C ALA A 159 2.76 -2.47 1.33
N LEU A 160 3.07 -1.34 1.97
CA LEU A 160 2.06 -0.45 2.55
C LEU A 160 1.13 0.14 1.48
N LEU A 161 1.68 0.59 0.35
CA LEU A 161 0.89 1.10 -0.78
C LEU A 161 -0.01 0.03 -1.40
N ALA A 162 0.52 -1.18 -1.62
CA ALA A 162 -0.26 -2.28 -2.19
C ALA A 162 -1.39 -2.70 -1.24
N ALA A 163 -1.14 -2.70 0.08
CA ALA A 163 -2.17 -2.96 1.08
C ALA A 163 -3.24 -1.87 1.10
N HIS A 164 -2.82 -0.60 1.02
CA HIS A 164 -3.72 0.54 0.94
C HIS A 164 -4.63 0.47 -0.30
N GLU A 165 -4.06 0.21 -1.49
CA GLU A 165 -4.84 0.07 -2.74
C GLU A 165 -5.86 -1.07 -2.63
N PHE A 166 -5.47 -2.19 -2.04
CA PHE A 166 -6.39 -3.31 -1.82
C PHE A 166 -7.55 -2.92 -0.89
N LEU A 167 -7.26 -2.29 0.25
CA LEU A 167 -8.26 -1.91 1.25
C LEU A 167 -9.19 -0.79 0.77
N ASP A 168 -8.69 0.10 -0.08
CA ASP A 168 -9.49 1.14 -0.72
C ASP A 168 -10.46 0.53 -1.76
N ARG A 169 -9.97 -0.38 -2.60
CA ARG A 169 -10.79 -1.02 -3.63
C ARG A 169 -11.76 -2.06 -3.09
N TYR A 170 -11.38 -2.82 -2.06
CA TYR A 170 -12.19 -3.90 -1.49
C TYR A 170 -12.36 -3.81 0.04
N PRO A 171 -12.97 -2.73 0.56
CA PRO A 171 -13.06 -2.49 2.00
C PRO A 171 -13.89 -3.55 2.74
N ALA A 172 -14.83 -4.19 2.05
CA ALA A 172 -15.71 -5.25 2.57
C ALA A 172 -15.24 -6.67 2.20
N SER A 173 -14.03 -6.83 1.65
CA SER A 173 -13.48 -8.15 1.34
C SER A 173 -13.32 -8.98 2.60
N ALA A 174 -13.55 -10.29 2.52
CA ALA A 174 -13.37 -11.17 3.68
C ALA A 174 -11.90 -11.35 4.08
N VAL A 175 -10.96 -11.05 3.18
CA VAL A 175 -9.51 -11.08 3.45
C VAL A 175 -8.96 -9.73 3.89
N ALA A 176 -9.77 -8.66 3.89
CA ALA A 176 -9.31 -7.32 4.27
C ALA A 176 -8.85 -7.26 5.73
N SER A 177 -9.53 -7.94 6.66
CA SER A 177 -9.11 -8.02 8.06
C SER A 177 -7.74 -8.68 8.24
N GLN A 178 -7.49 -9.77 7.51
CA GLN A 178 -6.26 -10.54 7.55
C GLN A 178 -5.11 -9.74 6.93
N LEU A 179 -5.38 -8.98 5.85
CA LEU A 179 -4.40 -8.08 5.28
C LEU A 179 -3.99 -6.99 6.27
N ARG A 180 -4.97 -6.33 6.90
CA ARG A 180 -4.70 -5.32 7.95
C ARG A 180 -3.83 -5.92 9.04
N GLN A 181 -4.21 -7.09 9.57
CA GLN A 181 -3.45 -7.75 10.63
C GLN A 181 -2.02 -8.08 10.18
N THR A 182 -1.84 -8.62 8.98
CA THR A 182 -0.51 -8.98 8.46
C THR A 182 0.40 -7.75 8.37
N ILE A 183 -0.10 -6.64 7.81
CA ILE A 183 0.68 -5.40 7.67
C ILE A 183 0.94 -4.76 9.05
N THR A 184 -0.07 -4.73 9.92
CA THR A 184 0.07 -4.22 11.29
C THR A 184 1.08 -5.03 12.09
N ASP A 185 1.07 -6.35 11.99
CA ASP A 185 2.03 -7.23 12.68
C ASP A 185 3.47 -6.97 12.17
N GLN A 186 3.63 -6.79 10.85
CA GLN A 186 4.91 -6.45 10.24
C GLN A 186 5.44 -5.08 10.68
N THR A 187 4.57 -4.07 10.79
CA THR A 187 4.98 -2.71 11.18
C THR A 187 5.13 -2.54 12.69
N SER A 188 4.41 -3.30 13.51
CA SER A 188 4.33 -3.09 14.97
C SER A 188 5.62 -3.40 15.74
N SER A 189 6.32 -4.49 15.40
CA SER A 189 7.43 -5.00 16.22
C SER A 189 8.75 -4.26 16.00
N THR A 190 8.86 -3.48 14.93
CA THR A 190 10.12 -2.86 14.49
C THR A 190 9.96 -1.39 14.10
N PHE A 191 8.81 -0.78 14.40
CA PHE A 191 8.61 0.62 14.07
C PHE A 191 9.64 1.50 14.77
N SER A 192 10.40 2.22 13.97
CA SER A 192 11.51 3.06 14.39
C SER A 192 11.62 4.23 13.41
N THR A 193 12.40 5.25 13.77
CA THR A 193 12.70 6.37 12.87
C THR A 193 13.27 5.89 11.53
N ASP A 194 14.16 4.89 11.52
CA ASP A 194 14.72 4.31 10.30
C ASP A 194 13.65 3.67 9.40
N LEU A 195 12.72 2.90 10.00
CA LEU A 195 11.60 2.33 9.23
C LEU A 195 10.66 3.42 8.71
N ALA A 196 10.38 4.46 9.51
CA ALA A 196 9.55 5.59 9.08
C ALA A 196 10.19 6.30 7.88
N THR A 197 11.50 6.54 7.89
CA THR A 197 12.23 7.10 6.73
C THR A 197 12.15 6.20 5.50
N LYS A 198 12.28 4.87 5.67
CA LYS A 198 12.13 3.91 4.55
C LYS A 198 10.71 3.83 3.99
N LEU A 199 9.71 4.06 4.84
CA LEU A 199 8.30 4.10 4.46
C LEU A 199 7.91 5.41 3.76
N ALA A 200 8.53 6.52 4.15
CA ALA A 200 8.19 7.86 3.69
C ALA A 200 8.69 8.15 2.26
N THR A 201 8.17 7.43 1.26
CA THR A 201 8.27 7.85 -0.14
C THR A 201 7.21 8.90 -0.46
N VAL A 202 7.40 9.71 -1.50
CA VAL A 202 6.41 10.71 -1.93
C VAL A 202 5.03 10.08 -2.10
N GLU A 203 4.95 8.90 -2.71
CA GLU A 203 3.68 8.20 -2.95
C GLU A 203 2.98 7.72 -1.67
N VAL A 204 3.74 7.34 -0.64
CA VAL A 204 3.19 7.01 0.69
C VAL A 204 2.73 8.27 1.39
N CYS A 205 3.53 9.34 1.33
CA CYS A 205 3.23 10.60 1.97
C CYS A 205 1.97 11.27 1.39
N ASP A 206 1.77 11.18 0.06
CA ASP A 206 0.56 11.65 -0.62
C ASP A 206 -0.72 10.91 -0.16
N ARG A 207 -0.56 9.73 0.47
CA ARG A 207 -1.66 8.87 0.93
C ARG A 207 -1.64 8.65 2.44
N LEU A 208 -0.86 9.44 3.18
CA LEU A 208 -0.60 9.20 4.60
C LEU A 208 -1.90 9.23 5.44
N GLU A 209 -2.79 10.18 5.19
CA GLU A 209 -4.07 10.28 5.88
C GLU A 209 -4.99 9.08 5.56
N PRO A 210 -5.29 8.73 4.28
CA PRO A 210 -6.04 7.52 3.95
C PRO A 210 -5.45 6.24 4.56
N ILE A 211 -4.14 6.03 4.48
CA ILE A 211 -3.45 4.89 5.09
C ILE A 211 -3.73 4.82 6.60
N THR A 212 -3.70 5.96 7.27
CA THR A 212 -3.94 6.06 8.72
C THR A 212 -5.39 5.72 9.07
N THR A 213 -6.37 6.17 8.27
CA THR A 213 -7.79 5.83 8.49
C THR A 213 -8.10 4.34 8.30
N GLN A 214 -7.31 3.63 7.50
CA GLN A 214 -7.48 2.20 7.22
C GLN A 214 -6.97 1.27 8.34
N GLN A 215 -6.46 1.82 9.45
CA GLN A 215 -5.95 1.07 10.60
C GLN A 215 -4.77 0.15 10.28
N LEU A 216 -3.86 0.62 9.40
CA LEU A 216 -2.63 -0.08 9.04
C LEU A 216 -1.49 0.11 10.04
N TRP A 217 -1.70 0.96 11.06
CA TRP A 217 -0.78 1.22 12.15
C TRP A 217 -1.26 0.52 13.43
N SER A 218 -0.35 -0.18 14.11
CA SER A 218 -0.64 -0.84 15.40
C SER A 218 -0.85 0.14 16.55
N ASN A 219 -0.10 1.25 16.53
CA ASN A 219 -0.11 2.26 17.57
C ASN A 219 0.01 3.64 16.90
N PRO A 220 -1.11 4.21 16.45
CA PRO A 220 -1.10 5.47 15.70
C PRO A 220 -0.47 6.62 16.49
N ASP A 221 -0.66 6.66 17.82
CA ASP A 221 -0.14 7.73 18.67
C ASP A 221 1.40 7.79 18.70
N THR A 222 2.08 6.67 18.43
CA THR A 222 3.54 6.61 18.36
C THR A 222 4.09 6.54 16.94
N GLN A 223 3.34 5.93 16.01
CA GLN A 223 3.82 5.68 14.65
C GLN A 223 3.51 6.86 13.70
N TYR A 224 2.34 7.48 13.88
CA TYR A 224 1.91 8.58 13.01
C TYR A 224 2.80 9.84 13.14
N PRO A 225 3.23 10.29 14.35
CA PRO A 225 4.14 11.43 14.46
C PRO A 225 5.46 11.19 13.72
N LEU A 226 6.03 9.98 13.86
CA LEU A 226 7.26 9.61 13.15
C LEU A 226 7.07 9.60 11.63
N MET A 227 5.90 9.17 11.14
CA MET A 227 5.56 9.27 9.71
C MET A 227 5.38 10.71 9.26
N LEU A 228 4.75 11.59 10.04
CA LEU A 228 4.63 13.03 9.73
C LEU A 228 6.03 13.66 9.59
N GLN A 229 6.93 13.40 10.54
CA GLN A 229 8.30 13.89 10.50
C GLN A 229 9.05 13.36 9.27
N ALA A 230 8.99 12.05 9.02
CA ALA A 230 9.68 11.42 7.89
C ALA A 230 9.15 11.92 6.55
N CYS A 231 7.83 12.02 6.38
CA CYS A 231 7.22 12.58 5.18
C CYS A 231 7.49 14.07 4.99
N GLY A 232 7.54 14.85 6.07
CA GLY A 232 7.97 16.25 6.01
C GLY A 232 9.40 16.37 5.45
N HIS A 233 10.30 15.48 5.88
CA HIS A 233 11.67 15.45 5.38
C HIS A 233 11.71 15.08 3.90
N THR A 234 11.00 14.02 3.48
CA THR A 234 10.90 13.59 2.08
C THR A 234 10.39 14.70 1.17
N TYR A 235 9.36 15.44 1.58
CA TYR A 235 8.86 16.57 0.78
C TYR A 235 9.85 17.74 0.73
N SER A 236 10.58 18.02 1.82
CA SER A 236 11.61 19.04 1.86
C SER A 236 12.76 18.72 0.88
N GLU A 237 13.23 17.46 0.88
CA GLU A 237 14.23 16.99 -0.08
C GLU A 237 13.74 17.04 -1.54
N ALA A 238 12.44 16.82 -1.75
CA ALA A 238 11.79 16.95 -3.05
C ALA A 238 11.47 18.41 -3.45
N GLN A 239 11.90 19.40 -2.65
CA GLN A 239 11.60 20.84 -2.81
C GLN A 239 10.10 21.17 -2.82
N ASN A 240 9.25 20.28 -2.30
CA ASN A 240 7.85 20.53 -2.05
C ASN A 240 7.68 21.12 -0.63
N PHE A 241 8.19 22.35 -0.46
CA PHE A 241 8.28 22.99 0.86
C PHE A 241 6.93 23.21 1.52
N ASP A 242 5.88 23.55 0.75
CA ASP A 242 4.53 23.76 1.28
C ASP A 242 3.98 22.50 1.96
N SER A 243 4.11 21.34 1.29
CA SER A 243 3.69 20.05 1.89
C SER A 243 4.55 19.68 3.10
N ALA A 244 5.87 19.92 3.05
CA ALA A 244 6.75 19.67 4.18
C ALA A 244 6.36 20.51 5.42
N ILE A 245 6.19 21.81 5.25
CA ILE A 245 5.77 22.74 6.30
C ILE A 245 4.40 22.36 6.87
N SER A 246 3.45 21.95 6.01
CA SER A 246 2.13 21.51 6.44
C SER A 246 2.20 20.27 7.36
N LEU A 247 3.03 19.28 7.01
CA LEU A 247 3.22 18.08 7.83
C LEU A 247 3.92 18.38 9.16
N TYR A 248 4.97 19.22 9.15
CA TYR A 248 5.62 19.63 10.39
C TYR A 248 4.71 20.45 11.29
N THR A 249 3.90 21.34 10.73
CA THR A 249 2.88 22.09 11.49
C THR A 249 1.88 21.14 12.14
N THR A 250 1.40 20.15 11.38
CA THR A 250 0.51 19.10 11.90
C THR A 250 1.14 18.34 13.07
N PHE A 251 2.44 18.02 12.98
CA PHE A 251 3.17 17.40 14.08
C PHE A 251 3.21 18.32 15.31
N VAL A 252 3.61 19.57 15.15
CA VAL A 252 3.76 20.54 16.24
C VAL A 252 2.42 20.75 16.97
N ASP A 253 1.33 20.88 16.21
CA ASP A 253 0.00 21.14 16.76
C ASP A 253 -0.60 19.93 17.49
N GLN A 254 -0.40 18.72 16.94
CA GLN A 254 -1.05 17.50 17.46
C GLN A 254 -0.20 16.75 18.49
N TYR A 255 1.12 16.92 18.47
CA TYR A 255 2.06 16.16 19.29
C TYR A 255 3.08 17.04 20.05
N PRO A 256 2.61 18.07 20.81
CA PRO A 256 3.47 19.05 21.51
C PRO A 256 4.49 18.44 22.47
N ASP A 257 4.15 17.29 23.07
CA ASP A 257 4.97 16.62 24.10
C ASP A 257 5.78 15.44 23.55
N HIS A 258 5.87 15.28 22.22
CA HIS A 258 6.60 14.16 21.59
C HIS A 258 8.13 14.34 21.69
N ASP A 259 8.87 13.23 21.83
CA ASP A 259 10.33 13.26 22.03
C ASP A 259 11.09 13.88 20.83
N GLN A 260 10.53 13.74 19.62
CA GLN A 260 11.04 14.34 18.38
C GLN A 260 10.64 15.82 18.17
N MET A 261 9.93 16.48 19.09
CA MET A 261 9.42 17.85 18.88
C MET A 261 10.51 18.84 18.45
N ASN A 262 11.62 18.91 19.19
CA ASN A 262 12.73 19.81 18.85
C ASN A 262 13.32 19.52 17.46
N ALA A 263 13.48 18.23 17.11
CA ALA A 263 13.99 17.85 15.79
C ALA A 263 13.05 18.28 14.65
N VAL A 264 11.73 18.21 14.87
CA VAL A 264 10.72 18.67 13.92
C VAL A 264 10.73 20.20 13.78
N GLU A 265 10.82 20.94 14.88
CA GLU A 265 10.92 22.41 14.86
C GLU A 265 12.16 22.88 14.08
N VAL A 266 13.31 22.24 14.29
CA VAL A 266 14.54 22.50 13.51
C VAL A 266 14.33 22.21 12.03
N ALA A 267 13.77 21.05 11.69
CA ALA A 267 13.54 20.67 10.29
C ALA A 267 12.54 21.61 9.59
N MET A 268 11.51 22.06 10.31
CA MET A 268 10.54 23.03 9.82
C MET A 268 11.18 24.40 9.56
N ALA A 269 12.00 24.90 10.51
CA ALA A 269 12.73 26.16 10.35
C ALA A 269 13.65 26.11 9.12
N GLN A 270 14.41 25.02 8.98
CA GLN A 270 15.29 24.82 7.84
C GLN A 270 14.52 24.78 6.51
N THR A 271 13.39 24.07 6.47
CA THR A 271 12.54 23.97 5.28
C THR A 271 12.00 25.35 4.86
N MET A 272 11.60 26.20 5.81
CA MET A 272 11.17 27.58 5.53
C MET A 272 12.30 28.44 4.97
N ILE A 273 13.52 28.28 5.49
CA ILE A 273 14.72 28.97 4.97
C ILE A 273 15.02 28.51 3.54
N ASP A 274 14.96 27.19 3.29
CA ASP A 274 15.20 26.62 1.97
C ASP A 274 14.16 27.10 0.96
N GLN A 275 12.88 27.14 1.33
CA GLN A 275 11.82 27.75 0.52
C GLN A 275 12.13 29.20 0.18
N ALA A 276 12.40 30.03 1.20
CA ALA A 276 12.70 31.43 1.00
C ALA A 276 13.88 31.62 0.05
N ASN A 277 14.94 30.82 0.19
CA ASN A 277 16.10 30.85 -0.69
C ASN A 277 15.77 30.52 -2.16
N THR A 278 14.82 29.60 -2.40
CA THR A 278 14.36 29.31 -3.77
C THR A 278 13.54 30.43 -4.41
N GLU A 279 12.88 31.25 -3.60
CA GLU A 279 12.08 32.40 -4.06
C GLU A 279 12.93 33.66 -4.30
N ASN A 280 14.25 33.58 -4.12
CA ASN A 280 15.19 34.70 -4.21
C ASN A 280 14.75 35.86 -3.30
N PRO A 281 14.85 35.67 -1.97
CA PRO A 281 14.35 36.64 -1.03
C PRO A 281 15.21 37.90 -1.16
N GLY A 282 14.57 39.07 -1.12
CA GLY A 282 15.31 40.33 -1.14
C GLY A 282 16.31 40.38 0.03
N GLU A 283 17.50 40.91 -0.21
CA GLU A 283 18.46 41.12 0.87
C GLU A 283 18.01 42.27 1.77
N ILE A 284 17.92 42.01 3.08
CA ILE A 284 17.71 43.07 4.07
C ILE A 284 19.08 43.73 4.30
N PRO A 285 19.24 45.04 4.03
CA PRO A 285 20.50 45.71 4.30
C PRO A 285 20.82 45.63 5.81
N PRO A 286 22.11 45.55 6.19
CA PRO A 286 22.47 45.50 7.60
C PRO A 286 21.90 46.72 8.33
N PRO A 287 21.41 46.55 9.57
CA PRO A 287 20.86 47.66 10.32
C PRO A 287 21.92 48.76 10.49
N PRO A 288 21.54 50.04 10.41
CA PRO A 288 22.47 51.13 10.64
C PRO A 288 23.05 51.02 12.06
N LEU A 289 24.34 51.29 12.20
CA LEU A 289 25.05 51.16 13.47
C LEU A 289 24.48 52.17 14.49
N SER A 290 23.74 51.69 15.49
CA SER A 290 22.99 52.53 16.44
C SER A 290 23.64 52.69 17.81
N GLY A 291 24.89 52.24 17.99
CA GLY A 291 25.64 52.40 19.24
C GLY A 291 26.73 51.34 19.41
N TYR A 292 27.43 51.41 20.54
CA TYR A 292 28.35 50.37 21.01
C TYR A 292 27.90 49.96 22.41
N THR A 293 27.78 48.66 22.64
CA THR A 293 27.55 48.10 23.97
C THR A 293 28.86 47.52 24.48
N GLY A 294 29.25 47.91 25.70
CA GLY A 294 30.41 47.34 26.40
C GLY A 294 30.11 45.99 27.04
N ASP A 295 28.82 45.61 27.09
CA ASP A 295 28.33 44.37 27.65
C ASP A 295 28.06 43.40 26.49
N GLU A 296 28.37 42.11 26.66
CA GLU A 296 28.35 41.05 25.62
C GLU A 296 26.93 40.67 25.14
N SER A 297 25.95 41.58 25.27
CA SER A 297 24.54 41.38 24.98
C SER A 297 24.08 42.31 23.85
N THR A 298 23.38 41.75 22.86
CA THR A 298 22.70 42.50 21.79
C THR A 298 21.21 42.21 21.88
N VAL A 299 20.39 43.25 21.88
CA VAL A 299 18.92 43.14 21.82
C VAL A 299 18.45 43.60 20.45
N VAL A 300 17.75 42.73 19.73
CA VAL A 300 17.11 43.04 18.46
C VAL A 300 15.61 43.23 18.72
N ILE A 301 15.06 44.38 18.32
CA ILE A 301 13.62 44.66 18.40
C ILE A 301 13.09 44.64 16.98
N ILE A 302 12.17 43.70 16.70
CA ILE A 302 11.51 43.58 15.40
C ILE A 302 10.05 43.97 15.58
N ARG A 303 9.55 44.84 14.70
CA ARG A 303 8.16 45.30 14.70
C ARG A 303 7.52 44.96 13.36
N ASN A 304 6.35 44.36 13.40
CA ASN A 304 5.56 44.10 12.19
C ASN A 304 4.73 45.34 11.85
N ASP A 305 5.16 46.08 10.83
CA ASP A 305 4.44 47.23 10.30
C ASP A 305 3.50 46.85 9.13
N SER A 306 3.36 45.55 8.83
CA SER A 306 2.48 45.01 7.79
C SER A 306 1.05 44.80 8.29
N PRO A 307 0.02 44.91 7.43
CA PRO A 307 -1.33 44.44 7.71
C PRO A 307 -1.46 42.91 7.74
N GLU A 308 -0.41 42.18 7.35
CA GLU A 308 -0.37 40.72 7.38
C GLU A 308 0.37 40.21 8.60
N ALA A 309 0.01 39.02 9.08
CA ALA A 309 0.76 38.35 10.15
C ALA A 309 2.15 37.97 9.63
N MET A 310 3.16 38.07 10.49
CA MET A 310 4.54 37.74 10.14
C MET A 310 5.07 36.69 11.11
N ARG A 311 5.66 35.61 10.57
CA ARG A 311 6.45 34.66 11.35
C ARG A 311 7.92 34.93 11.12
N ILE A 312 8.66 35.13 12.20
CA ILE A 312 10.11 35.27 12.18
C ILE A 312 10.70 33.93 12.58
N VAL A 313 11.59 33.42 11.74
CA VAL A 313 12.39 32.21 12.02
C VAL A 313 13.81 32.66 12.31
N LEU A 314 14.25 32.47 13.55
CA LEU A 314 15.63 32.74 13.95
C LEU A 314 16.41 31.43 13.88
N SER A 315 17.33 31.33 12.92
CA SER A 315 18.24 30.19 12.81
C SER A 315 19.36 30.30 13.86
N GLY A 316 19.51 29.27 14.68
CA GLY A 316 20.54 29.17 15.72
C GLY A 316 20.73 27.71 16.16
N THR A 317 21.45 27.48 17.25
CA THR A 317 21.53 26.14 17.87
C THR A 317 20.17 25.64 18.32
N ASP A 318 19.32 26.57 18.77
CA ASP A 318 17.92 26.34 19.07
C ASP A 318 17.10 27.29 18.18
N PRO A 319 16.38 26.78 17.18
CA PRO A 319 15.55 27.62 16.31
C PRO A 319 14.46 28.28 17.16
N GLN A 320 14.14 29.53 16.86
CA GLN A 320 13.02 30.21 17.50
C GLN A 320 12.04 30.69 16.45
N PHE A 321 10.76 30.43 16.70
CA PHE A 321 9.65 30.95 15.94
C PHE A 321 9.00 32.08 16.73
N GLN A 322 8.85 33.25 16.12
CA GLN A 322 8.14 34.36 16.72
C GLN A 322 7.05 34.86 15.76
N ASP A 323 5.81 34.64 16.14
CA ASP A 323 4.65 35.16 15.43
C ASP A 323 4.36 36.59 15.88
N LEU A 324 4.39 37.51 14.92
CA LEU A 324 4.03 38.90 15.09
C LEU A 324 2.65 39.14 14.48
N ALA A 325 1.72 39.60 15.31
CA ALA A 325 0.39 39.96 14.88
C ALA A 325 0.42 41.06 13.78
N PRO A 326 -0.61 41.11 12.92
CA PRO A 326 -0.84 42.25 12.04
C PRO A 326 -0.85 43.59 12.77
N CYS A 327 -0.40 44.66 12.11
CA CYS A 327 -0.56 46.01 12.61
C CYS A 327 -2.00 46.50 12.42
N GLU A 328 -2.80 46.57 13.51
CA GLU A 328 -4.20 47.01 13.48
C GLU A 328 -4.38 48.45 12.98
N ASP A 329 -3.38 49.31 13.18
CA ASP A 329 -3.40 50.75 12.87
C ASP A 329 -2.53 51.11 11.65
N SER A 330 -2.29 50.18 10.73
CA SER A 330 -1.59 50.45 9.47
C SER A 330 -2.46 51.28 8.50
N THR A 331 -2.84 52.49 8.92
CA THR A 331 -3.41 53.49 8.02
C THR A 331 -2.37 53.80 6.96
N LYS A 332 -2.70 53.49 5.71
CA LYS A 332 -1.95 53.84 4.50
C LYS A 332 -1.49 55.29 4.55
N ASP A 333 -0.25 55.53 4.93
CA ASP A 333 0.48 56.75 4.56
C ASP A 333 1.07 56.59 3.15
#